data_AF-A0AAE8IYZ6-F1
#
_entry.id   AF-A0AAE8IYZ6-F1
#
_cell.length_a   1.000
_cell.length_b   1.000
_cell.length_c   1.000
_cell.angle_alpha   90.00
_cell.angle_beta   90.00
_cell.angle_gamma   90.00
#
_symmetry.space_group_name_H-M   'P 1'
#
loop_
_entity.id
_entity.type
_entity.pdbx_description
1 polymer ?
#
loop_
_entity_poly.entity_id
_entity_poly.type
_entity_poly.pdbx_seq_one_letter_code
_entity_poly.pdbx_strand_id
1 'polypeptide(L)'
;MTLAPQTKQFMKERHEVADIVYKDYKEMQRATFDVASQWGRWLLASLLLIHGGALFGLFTFLSDLAEKPEALSKYQWTVWWFVAGLMLTLLSGFMAWINWSMHSDNYDAWANKPMLWDPEQWTGQSVHTWGLDVTNWGAIIFGALSASCILGGAYFTMNGNWVESIRTAVV
;
A
#
# COMPACT_ATOMS: atom_id res chain seq x y z
N MET A 1 -58.14 10.50 -7.55
CA MET A 1 -58.03 9.39 -6.59
C MET A 1 -56.55 9.22 -6.28
N THR A 2 -56.08 9.85 -5.21
CA THR A 2 -54.68 9.78 -4.76
C THR A 2 -54.52 8.53 -3.92
N LEU A 3 -53.72 7.57 -4.39
CA LEU A 3 -53.36 6.38 -3.61
C LEU A 3 -52.66 6.87 -2.33
N ALA A 4 -53.23 6.54 -1.17
CA ALA A 4 -52.58 6.81 0.12
C ALA A 4 -51.20 6.11 0.12
N PRO A 5 -50.13 6.78 0.60
CA PRO A 5 -48.81 6.15 0.65
C PRO A 5 -48.88 4.92 1.55
N GLN A 6 -48.53 3.76 1.00
CA GLN A 6 -48.45 2.52 1.79
C GLN A 6 -47.52 2.74 2.97
N THR A 7 -48.05 2.55 4.19
CA THR A 7 -47.27 2.63 5.41
C THR A 7 -46.21 1.53 5.37
N LYS A 8 -44.93 1.93 5.33
CA LYS A 8 -43.82 0.97 5.34
C LYS A 8 -43.86 0.21 6.68
N GLN A 9 -44.05 -1.10 6.62
CA GLN A 9 -44.00 -1.96 7.80
C GLN A 9 -42.54 -2.38 8.05
N PHE A 10 -42.03 -2.11 9.25
CA PHE A 10 -40.71 -2.60 9.65
C PHE A 10 -40.74 -4.11 9.83
N MET A 11 -39.72 -4.79 9.29
CA MET A 11 -39.58 -6.25 9.40
C MET A 11 -38.90 -6.70 10.68
N LYS A 12 -38.25 -5.79 11.40
CA LYS A 12 -37.44 -6.04 12.60
C LYS A 12 -37.58 -4.89 13.59
N GLU A 13 -37.38 -5.21 14.87
CA GLU A 13 -37.38 -4.22 15.94
C GLU A 13 -36.09 -3.39 15.92
N ARG A 14 -36.14 -2.15 16.40
CA ARG A 14 -34.99 -1.21 16.32
C ARG A 14 -33.73 -1.74 17.00
N HIS A 15 -33.86 -2.47 18.11
CA HIS A 15 -32.72 -3.07 18.80
C HIS A 15 -32.05 -4.17 17.97
N GLU A 16 -32.84 -4.98 17.25
CA GLU A 16 -32.32 -6.01 16.34
C GLU A 16 -31.58 -5.36 15.16
N VAL A 17 -32.14 -4.29 14.60
CA VAL A 17 -31.49 -3.56 13.50
C VAL A 17 -30.18 -2.93 13.98
N ALA A 18 -30.15 -2.33 15.17
CA ALA A 18 -28.94 -1.73 15.72
C ALA A 18 -27.83 -2.77 15.97
N ASP A 19 -28.18 -3.94 16.51
CA ASP A 19 -27.23 -5.04 16.72
C ASP A 19 -26.66 -5.55 15.39
N ILE A 20 -27.52 -5.71 14.36
CA ILE A 20 -27.09 -6.11 13.02
C ILE A 20 -26.13 -5.08 12.43
N VAL A 21 -26.52 -3.80 12.41
CA VAL A 21 -25.70 -2.73 11.81
C VAL A 21 -24.37 -2.58 12.53
N TYR A 22 -24.36 -2.63 13.86
CA TYR A 22 -23.13 -2.58 14.65
C TYR A 22 -22.19 -3.75 14.32
N LYS A 23 -22.73 -4.97 14.29
CA LYS A 23 -21.94 -6.17 13.97
C LYS A 23 -21.40 -6.13 12.55
N ASP A 24 -22.23 -5.71 11.59
CA ASP A 24 -21.85 -5.59 10.19
C ASP A 24 -20.68 -4.62 10.01
N TYR A 25 -20.71 -3.43 10.64
CA TYR A 25 -19.57 -2.51 10.57
C TYR A 25 -18.27 -3.08 11.18
N LYS A 26 -18.36 -3.78 12.31
CA LYS A 26 -17.17 -4.41 12.92
C LYS A 26 -16.67 -5.60 12.11
N GLU A 27 -17.55 -6.33 11.44
CA GLU A 27 -17.20 -7.41 10.52
C GLU A 27 -16.53 -6.85 9.26
N MET A 28 -17.11 -5.82 8.64
CA MET A 28 -16.53 -5.12 7.49
C MET A 28 -15.15 -4.56 7.81
N GLN A 29 -14.94 -3.96 8.99
CA GLN A 29 -13.64 -3.48 9.44
C GLN A 29 -12.61 -4.62 9.46
N ARG A 30 -12.95 -5.76 10.08
CA ARG A 30 -12.07 -6.93 10.17
C ARG A 30 -11.76 -7.52 8.79
N ALA A 31 -12.78 -7.70 7.96
CA ALA A 31 -12.64 -8.26 6.62
C ALA A 31 -11.77 -7.35 5.73
N THR A 32 -12.00 -6.04 5.78
CA THR A 32 -11.21 -5.06 5.02
C THR A 32 -9.74 -5.13 5.42
N PHE A 33 -9.44 -5.16 6.72
CA PHE A 33 -8.06 -5.20 7.21
C PHE A 33 -7.38 -6.54 6.95
N ASP A 34 -8.08 -7.66 7.05
CA ASP A 34 -7.50 -8.96 6.76
C ASP A 34 -7.11 -9.06 5.28
N VAL A 35 -8.05 -8.78 4.37
CA VAL A 35 -7.79 -8.83 2.92
C VAL A 35 -6.68 -7.85 2.53
N ALA A 36 -6.75 -6.59 2.99
CA ALA A 36 -5.77 -5.58 2.63
C ALA A 36 -4.37 -5.90 3.19
N SER A 37 -4.29 -6.42 4.41
CA SER A 37 -3.01 -6.81 5.02
C SER A 37 -2.34 -7.97 4.28
N GLN A 38 -3.11 -8.97 3.84
CA GLN A 38 -2.58 -10.14 3.15
C GLN A 38 -1.95 -9.74 1.80
N TRP A 39 -2.70 -9.02 0.95
CA TRP A 39 -2.20 -8.59 -0.36
C TRP A 39 -1.10 -7.53 -0.24
N GLY A 40 -1.28 -6.55 0.65
CA GLY A 40 -0.29 -5.49 0.89
C GLY A 40 1.06 -6.04 1.36
N ARG A 41 1.04 -7.04 2.26
CA ARG A 41 2.28 -7.70 2.73
C ARG A 41 3.04 -8.35 1.59
N TRP A 42 2.37 -9.10 0.72
CA TRP A 42 3.03 -9.79 -0.40
C TRP A 42 3.59 -8.79 -1.42
N LEU A 43 2.84 -7.72 -1.72
CA LEU A 43 3.28 -6.70 -2.66
C LEU A 43 4.53 -5.96 -2.16
N LEU A 44 4.51 -5.47 -0.91
CA LEU A 44 5.65 -4.79 -0.31
C LEU A 44 6.86 -5.72 -0.17
N ALA A 45 6.64 -6.96 0.30
CA ALA A 45 7.72 -7.93 0.41
C ALA A 45 8.38 -8.21 -0.94
N SER A 46 7.59 -8.32 -2.01
CA SER A 46 8.11 -8.56 -3.37
C SER A 46 8.95 -7.38 -3.86
N LEU A 47 8.48 -6.15 -3.67
CA LEU A 47 9.22 -4.95 -4.07
C LEU A 47 10.50 -4.76 -3.26
N LEU A 48 10.43 -4.92 -1.93
CA LEU A 48 11.60 -4.87 -1.05
C LEU A 48 12.63 -5.94 -1.43
N LEU A 49 12.17 -7.16 -1.73
CA LEU A 49 13.03 -8.27 -2.13
C LEU A 49 13.72 -7.98 -3.46
N ILE A 50 13.00 -7.47 -4.46
CA ILE A 50 13.59 -7.18 -5.78
C ILE A 50 14.61 -6.04 -5.67
N HIS A 51 14.26 -4.93 -5.03
CA HIS A 51 15.18 -3.79 -4.87
C HIS A 51 16.37 -4.15 -3.97
N GLY A 52 16.12 -4.79 -2.83
CA GLY A 52 17.15 -5.21 -1.89
C GLY A 52 18.07 -6.28 -2.47
N GLY A 53 17.51 -7.28 -3.14
CA GLY A 53 18.27 -8.33 -3.82
C GLY A 53 19.13 -7.80 -4.96
N ALA A 54 18.60 -6.86 -5.75
CA ALA A 54 19.36 -6.18 -6.79
C ALA A 54 20.53 -5.37 -6.23
N LEU A 55 20.31 -4.60 -5.15
CA LEU A 55 21.37 -3.85 -4.48
C LEU A 55 22.43 -4.77 -3.88
N PHE A 56 22.02 -5.86 -3.22
CA PHE A 56 22.93 -6.85 -2.65
C PHE A 56 23.82 -7.47 -3.73
N GLY A 57 23.23 -7.91 -4.85
CA GLY A 57 23.97 -8.45 -5.98
C GLY A 57 24.90 -7.42 -6.61
N LEU A 58 24.43 -6.19 -6.79
CA LEU A 58 25.23 -5.10 -7.36
C LEU A 58 26.41 -4.73 -6.48
N PHE A 59 26.24 -4.59 -5.16
CA PHE A 59 27.35 -4.27 -4.26
C PHE A 59 28.37 -5.39 -4.14
N THR A 60 27.93 -6.65 -4.20
CA THR A 60 28.85 -7.81 -4.24
C THR A 60 29.72 -7.79 -5.51
N PHE A 61 29.15 -7.40 -6.65
CA PHE A 61 29.91 -7.22 -7.89
C PHE A 61 30.84 -5.99 -7.84
N LEU A 62 30.34 -4.86 -7.31
CA LEU A 62 31.11 -3.62 -7.24
C LEU A 62 32.30 -3.72 -6.28
N SER A 63 32.26 -4.57 -5.26
CA SER A 63 33.42 -4.80 -4.39
C SER A 63 34.61 -5.39 -5.15
N ASP A 64 34.37 -6.23 -6.16
CA ASP A 64 35.43 -6.79 -7.00
C ASP A 64 36.04 -5.73 -7.94
N LEU A 65 35.34 -4.62 -8.15
CA LEU A 65 35.75 -3.48 -8.96
C LEU A 65 36.21 -2.28 -8.13
N ALA A 66 36.40 -2.45 -6.82
CA ALA A 66 36.70 -1.35 -5.88
C ALA A 66 37.93 -0.51 -6.27
N GLU A 67 38.94 -1.15 -6.88
CA GLU A 67 40.18 -0.49 -7.32
C GLU A 67 40.05 0.24 -8.67
N LYS A 68 38.87 0.18 -9.32
CA LYS A 68 38.61 0.73 -10.66
C LYS A 68 37.52 1.82 -10.60
N PRO A 69 37.86 3.04 -10.14
CA PRO A 69 36.88 4.12 -9.94
C PRO A 69 36.13 4.54 -11.22
N GLU A 70 36.78 4.44 -12.39
CA GLU A 70 36.13 4.70 -13.68
C GLU A 70 35.08 3.65 -14.07
N ALA A 71 35.21 2.41 -13.57
CA ALA A 71 34.19 1.39 -13.76
C ALA A 71 33.02 1.64 -12.81
N LEU A 72 33.28 1.95 -11.54
CA LEU A 72 32.28 2.27 -10.52
C LEU A 72 31.34 3.42 -10.92
N SER A 73 31.87 4.49 -11.53
CA SER A 73 31.07 5.66 -11.93
C SER A 73 30.00 5.33 -12.96
N LYS A 74 30.22 4.31 -13.81
CA LYS A 74 29.24 3.84 -14.80
C LYS A 74 28.00 3.19 -14.16
N TYR A 75 28.13 2.68 -12.93
CA TYR A 75 27.06 1.96 -12.23
C TYR A 75 26.28 2.83 -11.24
N GLN A 76 26.69 4.08 -11.03
CA GLN A 76 26.06 5.00 -10.08
C GLN A 76 24.54 5.12 -10.32
N TRP A 77 24.12 5.29 -11.58
CA TRP A 77 22.71 5.43 -11.91
C TRP A 77 21.89 4.17 -11.63
N THR A 78 22.45 2.99 -11.89
CA THR A 78 21.80 1.71 -11.57
C THR A 78 21.55 1.59 -10.07
N VAL A 79 22.54 1.93 -9.23
CA VAL A 79 22.37 1.94 -7.76
C VAL A 79 21.22 2.85 -7.36
N TRP A 80 21.20 4.09 -7.89
CA TRP A 80 20.18 5.08 -7.53
C TRP A 80 18.76 4.66 -7.92
N TRP A 81 18.58 3.97 -9.05
CA TRP A 81 17.28 3.42 -9.42
C TRP A 81 16.77 2.42 -8.38
N PHE A 82 17.61 1.48 -7.93
CA PHE A 82 17.18 0.50 -6.92
C PHE A 82 17.01 1.11 -5.54
N VAL A 83 17.85 2.07 -5.14
CA VAL A 83 17.68 2.83 -3.88
C VAL A 83 16.38 3.65 -3.90
N ALA A 84 16.11 4.39 -4.98
CA ALA A 84 14.90 5.16 -5.13
C ALA A 84 13.65 4.26 -5.08
N GLY A 85 13.69 3.12 -5.79
CA GLY A 85 12.62 2.11 -5.73
C GLY A 85 12.39 1.59 -4.31
N LEU A 86 13.46 1.25 -3.59
CA LEU A 86 13.35 0.81 -2.19
C LEU A 86 12.66 1.86 -1.30
N MET A 87 13.05 3.13 -1.42
CA MET A 87 12.43 4.22 -0.67
C MET A 87 10.96 4.44 -1.05
N LEU A 88 10.63 4.36 -2.33
CA LEU A 88 9.26 4.45 -2.83
C LEU A 88 8.39 3.29 -2.35
N THR A 89 8.94 2.07 -2.27
CA THR A 89 8.26 0.92 -1.66
C THR A 89 7.89 1.19 -0.21
N LEU A 90 8.83 1.71 0.59
CA LEU A 90 8.58 2.04 1.99
C LEU A 90 7.53 3.15 2.15
N LEU A 91 7.59 4.18 1.30
CA LEU A 91 6.58 5.25 1.27
C LEU A 91 5.20 4.73 0.88
N SER A 92 5.12 3.80 -0.08
CA SER A 92 3.86 3.15 -0.46
C SER A 92 3.24 2.42 0.74
N GLY A 93 4.03 1.62 1.44
CA GLY A 93 3.58 0.90 2.64
C GLY A 93 3.18 1.84 3.79
N PHE A 94 3.92 2.92 3.99
CA PHE A 94 3.60 3.93 5.01
C PHE A 94 2.28 4.64 4.73
N MET A 95 2.03 5.03 3.46
CA MET A 95 0.77 5.64 3.05
C MET A 95 -0.41 4.68 3.20
N ALA A 96 -0.23 3.40 2.85
CA ALA A 96 -1.24 2.38 3.08
C ALA A 96 -1.56 2.19 4.58
N TRP A 97 -0.54 2.22 5.44
CA TRP A 97 -0.73 2.11 6.89
C TRP A 97 -1.50 3.31 7.47
N ILE A 98 -1.19 4.53 7.04
CA ILE A 98 -1.93 5.73 7.43
C ILE A 98 -3.39 5.65 6.93
N ASN A 99 -3.60 5.20 5.69
CA ASN A 99 -4.93 5.01 5.11
C ASN A 99 -5.79 4.06 5.95
N TRP A 100 -5.22 2.92 6.35
CA TRP A 100 -5.93 1.94 7.19
C TRP A 100 -6.24 2.45 8.58
N SER A 101 -5.32 3.22 9.18
CA SER A 101 -5.56 3.86 10.47
C SER A 101 -6.79 4.78 10.39
N MET A 102 -6.88 5.62 9.37
CA MET A 102 -8.05 6.49 9.15
C MET A 102 -9.33 5.70 8.84
N HIS A 103 -9.25 4.59 8.10
CA HIS A 103 -10.40 3.71 7.91
C HIS A 103 -10.86 3.08 9.22
N SER A 104 -9.93 2.73 10.12
CA SER A 104 -10.25 2.18 11.44
C SER A 104 -11.08 3.16 12.25
N ASP A 105 -10.65 4.42 12.30
CA ASP A 105 -11.33 5.48 13.04
C ASP A 105 -12.74 5.73 12.47
N ASN A 106 -12.89 5.70 11.15
CA ASN A 106 -14.19 5.78 10.49
C ASN A 106 -15.10 4.60 10.84
N TYR A 107 -14.60 3.36 10.81
CA TYR A 107 -15.39 2.19 11.19
C TYR A 107 -15.82 2.24 12.65
N ASP A 108 -14.97 2.73 13.55
CA ASP A 108 -15.32 2.91 14.96
C ASP A 108 -16.35 4.02 15.17
N ALA A 109 -16.30 5.10 14.37
CA ALA A 109 -17.33 6.14 14.36
C ALA A 109 -18.67 5.61 13.82
N TRP A 110 -18.66 4.83 12.73
CA TRP A 110 -19.86 4.22 12.16
C TRP A 110 -20.47 3.19 13.12
N ALA A 111 -19.65 2.36 13.76
CA ALA A 111 -20.03 1.42 14.81
C ALA A 111 -20.19 2.10 16.19
N ASN A 112 -20.94 3.21 16.22
CA ASN A 112 -21.23 4.00 17.42
C ASN A 112 -21.90 3.16 18.52
N LYS A 113 -21.16 2.80 19.58
CA LYS A 113 -21.64 1.94 20.69
C LYS A 113 -22.95 2.43 21.34
N PRO A 114 -23.15 3.75 21.61
CA PRO A 114 -24.43 4.31 22.02
C PRO A 114 -25.66 3.83 21.24
N MET A 115 -25.52 3.51 19.95
CA MET A 115 -26.64 3.01 19.16
C MET A 115 -27.25 1.72 19.72
N LEU A 116 -26.55 0.95 20.55
CA LEU A 116 -27.10 -0.31 21.07
C LEU A 116 -28.13 -0.12 22.20
N TRP A 117 -28.11 1.03 22.88
CA TRP A 117 -28.92 1.27 24.07
C TRP A 117 -29.66 2.61 24.07
N ASP A 118 -29.18 3.61 23.32
CA ASP A 118 -29.84 4.91 23.17
C ASP A 118 -30.62 4.94 21.83
N PRO A 119 -31.96 5.06 21.86
CA PRO A 119 -32.78 5.09 20.66
C PRO A 119 -32.58 6.36 19.80
N GLU A 120 -32.07 7.45 20.38
CA GLU A 120 -31.79 8.70 19.66
C GLU A 120 -30.45 8.65 18.93
N GLN A 121 -29.59 7.70 19.29
CA GLN A 121 -28.27 7.52 18.69
C GLN A 121 -28.30 6.47 17.58
N TRP A 122 -27.59 6.76 16.49
CA TRP A 122 -27.38 5.84 15.38
C TRP A 122 -25.91 5.84 14.97
N THR A 123 -25.60 5.45 13.72
CA THR A 123 -24.26 5.49 13.15
C THR A 123 -23.65 6.88 13.22
N GLY A 124 -22.39 6.98 13.62
CA GLY A 124 -21.65 8.24 13.58
C GLY A 124 -21.29 8.67 12.16
N GLN A 125 -20.78 9.90 12.03
CA GLN A 125 -20.27 10.42 10.76
C GLN A 125 -18.81 10.02 10.55
N SER A 126 -18.38 9.99 9.29
CA SER A 126 -16.97 9.75 8.94
C SER A 126 -16.08 10.86 9.49
N VAL A 127 -15.04 10.49 10.23
CA VAL A 127 -14.03 11.41 10.79
C VAL A 127 -13.06 11.87 9.71
N HIS A 128 -12.69 10.94 8.81
CA HIS A 128 -11.75 11.16 7.73
C HIS A 128 -12.40 10.88 6.38
N THR A 129 -12.32 11.81 5.44
CA THR A 129 -12.85 11.62 4.08
C THR A 129 -11.74 11.86 3.07
N TRP A 130 -11.28 13.11 2.94
CA TRP A 130 -10.25 13.48 1.97
C TRP A 130 -8.91 12.76 2.20
N GLY A 131 -8.53 12.53 3.47
CA GLY A 131 -7.28 11.89 3.83
C GLY A 131 -7.20 10.43 3.35
N LEU A 132 -8.34 9.76 3.23
CA LEU A 132 -8.42 8.41 2.67
C LEU A 132 -8.02 8.41 1.20
N ASP A 133 -8.60 9.30 0.40
CA ASP A 133 -8.32 9.34 -1.03
C ASP A 133 -6.85 9.67 -1.31
N VAL A 134 -6.30 10.65 -0.60
CA VAL A 134 -4.91 11.08 -0.78
C VAL A 134 -3.92 9.99 -0.42
N THR A 135 -4.14 9.30 0.70
CA THR A 135 -3.22 8.23 1.14
C THR A 135 -3.35 6.98 0.31
N ASN A 136 -4.55 6.65 -0.16
CA ASN A 136 -4.78 5.55 -1.10
C ASN A 136 -4.06 5.80 -2.44
N TRP A 137 -4.28 6.97 -3.06
CA TRP A 137 -3.59 7.33 -4.29
C TRP A 137 -2.08 7.45 -4.10
N GLY A 138 -1.64 8.01 -2.98
CA GLY A 138 -0.21 8.07 -2.62
C GLY A 138 0.42 6.68 -2.57
N ALA A 139 -0.23 5.72 -1.91
CA ALA A 139 0.25 4.34 -1.84
C ALA A 139 0.38 3.70 -3.23
N ILE A 140 -0.64 3.87 -4.08
CA ILE A 140 -0.66 3.35 -5.46
C ILE A 140 0.45 3.98 -6.31
N ILE A 141 0.56 5.30 -6.29
CA ILE A 141 1.55 6.05 -7.09
C ILE A 141 2.96 5.65 -6.69
N PHE A 142 3.28 5.63 -5.39
CA PHE A 142 4.61 5.24 -4.93
C PHE A 142 4.94 3.78 -5.25
N GLY A 143 3.97 2.87 -5.12
CA GLY A 143 4.16 1.47 -5.51
C GLY A 143 4.43 1.30 -7.00
N ALA A 144 3.68 2.00 -7.86
CA ALA A 144 3.87 1.97 -9.30
C ALA A 144 5.21 2.62 -9.74
N LEU A 145 5.58 3.75 -9.13
CA LEU A 145 6.88 4.38 -9.36
C LEU A 145 8.03 3.46 -8.92
N SER A 146 7.89 2.79 -7.78
CA SER A 146 8.86 1.80 -7.32
C SER A 146 9.03 0.66 -8.33
N ALA A 147 7.94 0.10 -8.84
CA ALA A 147 7.99 -0.94 -9.86
C ALA A 147 8.68 -0.42 -11.14
N SER A 148 8.42 0.82 -11.52
CA SER A 148 9.06 1.47 -12.68
C SER A 148 10.57 1.63 -12.49
N CYS A 149 11.04 1.82 -11.25
CA CYS A 149 12.48 1.86 -10.94
C CYS A 149 13.18 0.52 -11.22
N ILE A 150 12.48 -0.62 -11.20
CA ILE A 150 13.05 -1.92 -11.59
C ILE A 150 13.42 -1.88 -13.09
N LEU A 151 12.53 -1.35 -13.93
CA LEU A 151 12.78 -1.21 -15.37
C LEU A 151 13.93 -0.22 -15.64
N GLY A 152 13.96 0.90 -14.92
CA GLY A 152 15.05 1.87 -14.98
C GLY A 152 16.39 1.24 -14.60
N GLY A 153 16.45 0.55 -13.46
CA GLY A 153 17.64 -0.17 -13.01
C GLY A 153 18.11 -1.22 -14.03
N ALA A 154 17.19 -1.99 -14.60
CA ALA A 154 17.50 -2.97 -15.66
C ALA A 154 18.05 -2.30 -16.92
N TYR A 155 17.43 -1.21 -17.39
CA TYR A 155 17.88 -0.47 -18.56
C TYR A 155 19.30 0.09 -18.39
N PHE A 156 19.60 0.71 -17.25
CA PHE A 156 20.94 1.24 -16.98
C PHE A 156 21.97 0.13 -16.74
N THR A 157 21.55 -1.02 -16.21
CA THR A 157 22.41 -2.20 -16.11
C THR A 157 22.80 -2.69 -17.51
N MET A 158 21.85 -2.87 -18.43
CA MET A 158 22.13 -3.41 -19.77
C MET A 158 22.94 -2.44 -20.65
N ASN A 159 22.64 -1.13 -20.59
CA ASN A 159 23.32 -0.11 -21.40
C ASN A 159 24.64 0.38 -20.78
N GLY A 160 25.01 -0.07 -19.58
CA GLY A 160 26.28 0.26 -18.93
C GLY A 160 27.50 -0.50 -19.46
N ASN A 161 27.45 -1.09 -20.66
CA ASN A 161 28.46 -2.02 -21.20
C ASN A 161 28.73 -3.25 -20.31
N TRP A 162 27.69 -3.76 -19.64
CA TRP A 162 27.78 -4.85 -18.65
C TRP A 162 28.39 -6.15 -19.24
N VAL A 163 28.02 -6.49 -20.47
CA VAL A 163 28.49 -7.73 -21.14
C VAL A 163 29.93 -7.60 -21.63
N GLU A 164 30.35 -6.43 -22.12
CA GLU A 164 31.72 -6.23 -22.61
C GLU A 164 32.75 -6.18 -21.47
N SER A 165 32.40 -5.57 -20.33
CA SER A 165 33.31 -5.47 -19.19
C SER A 165 33.53 -6.79 -18.46
N ILE A 166 32.53 -7.68 -18.40
CA ILE A 166 32.70 -9.04 -17.85
C ILE A 166 33.60 -9.87 -18.78
N ARG A 167 33.41 -9.75 -20.10
CA ARG A 167 34.19 -10.50 -21.09
C ARG A 167 35.67 -10.11 -21.12
N THR A 168 36.00 -8.87 -20.78
CA THR A 168 37.38 -8.36 -20.71
C THR A 168 38.03 -8.50 -19.33
N ALA A 169 37.26 -8.74 -18.27
CA ALA A 169 37.81 -8.97 -16.92
C ALA A 169 38.08 -10.46 -16.62
N VAL A 170 37.48 -11.38 -17.38
CA VAL A 170 37.63 -12.84 -17.22
C VAL A 170 38.67 -13.44 -18.20
N VAL A 171 39.16 -12.65 -19.17
CA VAL A 171 40.25 -13.00 -20.09
C VAL A 171 41.51 -12.25 -19.65
#